data_AF-M6QGL5-F1
#
_entry.id   AF-M6QGL5-F1
#
_cell.length_a   1.000
_cell.length_b   1.000
_cell.length_c   1.000
_cell.angle_alpha   90.00
_cell.angle_beta   90.00
_cell.angle_gamma   90.00
#
_symmetry.space_group_name_H-M   'P 1'
#
loop_
_entity.id
_entity.type
_entity.pdbx_description
1 polymer ?
#
loop_
_entity_poly.entity_id
_entity_poly.type
_entity_poly.pdbx_seq_one_letter_code
_entity_poly.pdbx_strand_id
1 'polypeptide(L)'
;MKFEELSLHPKLLLAIQEIGYTELTPIQERSIPHGLEGKDITGLAQTGTGKTVAFLIPVVHTILTKNIQKVSALVLAPTRELTIQIADEAKKLLKHSDGTRAVPIIGGTDYKSQNKDLEGLNGIIVATPGRLIDMVKSGSIDISNVEFFVLDEADRMLDMGFIQDIRWLLHKCKNRKQTLLFSATLSVEVMRLAYRFLNEPVEIQINPEKIITERIDQKIVHLGREEKIPYMTNLIVNSKEEGQGIIFTNYKANIPKIVHTLRKYGIPITGISSELDQKKRLRLLRDFKSGKYRYMVATDVASRGIDVENIDIVYNYDLPQDTENYVHRIGRTARAGRMGKAIGFCSESDYVELEKIEKYLKQKIEILEVNEEYIQFPTGEFPPFVGGDSYDREKETHFKQNGRRPHDRGDRAPHKHDRRGDKRHPPSRTHFHSTTRDSHKKKPAAAIQEAEFFLQKADSVLSAEPKRTKSENNNQHKFQGNKDKQRQGGGREQRNQNKKQQSNKQYDKSKRNLFDINDTVREDTKKKKGSIWQKIKSIFGR
;
A
#
# COMPACT_ATOMS: atom_id res chain seq x y z
N MET A 1 -8.76 -8.34 22.51
CA MET A 1 -7.72 -9.08 23.26
C MET A 1 -6.60 -8.12 23.68
N LYS A 2 -6.08 -8.21 24.91
CA LYS A 2 -4.88 -7.45 25.34
C LYS A 2 -3.57 -8.16 24.96
N PHE A 3 -2.46 -7.42 24.89
CA PHE A 3 -1.15 -8.03 24.65
C PHE A 3 -0.72 -8.98 25.78
N GLU A 4 -1.09 -8.69 27.02
CA GLU A 4 -0.77 -9.51 28.21
C GLU A 4 -1.45 -10.88 28.21
N GLU A 5 -2.52 -11.04 27.42
CA GLU A 5 -3.21 -12.33 27.26
C GLU A 5 -2.43 -13.28 26.33
N LEU A 6 -1.42 -12.77 25.61
CA LEU A 6 -0.51 -13.58 24.80
C LEU A 6 0.66 -14.05 25.67
N SER A 7 1.01 -15.33 25.58
CA SER A 7 2.19 -15.93 26.25
C SER A 7 3.51 -15.47 25.60
N LEU A 8 3.82 -14.18 25.68
CA LEU A 8 5.00 -13.56 25.09
C LEU A 8 6.23 -13.69 26.00
N HIS A 9 7.42 -13.52 25.41
CA HIS A 9 8.67 -13.54 26.16
C HIS A 9 8.68 -12.35 27.14
N PRO A 10 9.11 -12.50 28.42
CA PRO A 10 9.02 -11.44 29.43
C PRO A 10 9.66 -10.11 29.00
N LYS A 11 10.84 -10.17 28.37
CA LYS A 11 11.54 -8.98 27.84
C LYS A 11 10.75 -8.26 26.74
N LEU A 12 10.03 -8.99 25.90
CA LEU A 12 9.18 -8.42 24.85
C LEU A 12 7.93 -7.79 25.47
N LEU A 13 7.31 -8.46 26.45
CA LEU A 13 6.13 -7.92 27.13
C LEU A 13 6.45 -6.61 27.85
N LEU A 14 7.60 -6.54 28.53
CA LEU A 14 8.09 -5.31 29.15
C LEU A 14 8.27 -4.17 28.13
N ALA A 15 8.86 -4.47 26.97
CA ALA A 15 9.01 -3.48 25.90
C ALA A 15 7.65 -2.99 25.38
N ILE A 16 6.69 -3.89 25.17
CA ILE A 16 5.32 -3.57 24.73
C ILE A 16 4.63 -2.63 25.73
N GLN A 17 4.76 -2.90 27.04
CA GLN A 17 4.19 -2.07 28.09
C GLN A 17 4.81 -0.66 28.11
N GLU A 18 6.14 -0.54 27.98
CA GLU A 18 6.82 0.76 27.93
C GLU A 18 6.50 1.57 26.67
N ILE A 19 6.25 0.90 25.54
CA ILE A 19 5.77 1.56 24.31
C ILE A 19 4.33 2.08 24.50
N GLY A 20 3.57 1.52 25.45
CA GLY A 20 2.19 1.89 25.72
C GLY A 20 1.16 1.11 24.88
N TYR A 21 1.53 -0.06 24.35
CA TYR A 21 0.62 -0.92 23.62
C TYR A 21 -0.26 -1.72 24.58
N THR A 22 -1.56 -1.42 24.59
CA THR A 22 -2.54 -2.01 25.50
C THR A 22 -3.38 -3.10 24.84
N GLU A 23 -4.07 -2.76 23.75
CA GLU A 23 -4.99 -3.64 23.02
C GLU A 23 -4.50 -3.99 21.63
N LEU A 24 -4.75 -5.23 21.23
CA LEU A 24 -4.44 -5.72 19.89
C LEU A 24 -5.42 -5.12 18.87
N THR A 25 -4.90 -4.66 17.73
CA THR A 25 -5.73 -4.30 16.59
C THR A 25 -6.32 -5.56 15.94
N PRO A 26 -7.40 -5.46 15.13
CA PRO A 26 -8.02 -6.63 14.52
C PRO A 26 -7.08 -7.50 13.67
N ILE A 27 -6.10 -6.90 12.98
CA ILE A 27 -5.09 -7.66 12.24
C ILE A 27 -4.14 -8.38 13.19
N GLN A 28 -3.73 -7.73 14.28
CA GLN A 28 -2.81 -8.29 15.28
C GLN A 28 -3.45 -9.45 16.05
N GLU A 29 -4.70 -9.28 16.52
CA GLU A 29 -5.46 -10.31 17.24
C GLU A 29 -5.62 -11.58 16.39
N ARG A 30 -5.84 -11.43 15.08
CA ARG A 30 -5.99 -12.56 14.17
C ARG A 30 -4.67 -13.15 13.70
N SER A 31 -3.57 -12.39 13.68
CA SER A 31 -2.30 -12.85 13.10
C SER A 31 -1.29 -13.32 14.13
N ILE A 32 -1.16 -12.63 15.25
CA ILE A 32 -0.10 -12.90 16.22
C ILE A 32 -0.20 -14.33 16.78
N PRO A 33 -1.36 -14.86 17.19
CA PRO A 33 -1.45 -16.23 17.69
C PRO A 33 -0.92 -17.26 16.70
N HIS A 34 -1.32 -17.18 15.43
CA HIS A 34 -0.83 -18.08 14.38
C HIS A 34 0.65 -17.86 14.04
N GLY A 35 1.11 -16.62 14.14
CA GLY A 35 2.51 -16.27 13.97
C GLY A 35 3.39 -16.91 15.05
N LEU A 36 2.93 -16.91 16.31
CA LEU A 36 3.61 -17.54 17.44
C LEU A 36 3.66 -19.07 17.31
N GLU A 37 2.66 -19.68 16.69
CA GLU A 37 2.65 -21.11 16.33
C GLU A 37 3.63 -21.47 15.19
N GLY A 38 4.27 -20.48 14.56
CA GLY A 38 5.20 -20.69 13.45
C GLY A 38 4.53 -20.92 12.09
N LYS A 39 3.22 -20.65 11.95
CA LYS A 39 2.51 -20.78 10.67
C LYS A 39 2.85 -19.62 9.73
N ASP A 40 2.90 -19.90 8.43
CA ASP A 40 2.96 -18.85 7.41
C ASP A 40 1.66 -18.02 7.45
N ILE A 41 1.74 -16.74 7.09
CA ILE A 41 0.59 -15.83 7.13
C ILE A 41 0.49 -15.03 5.84
N THR A 42 -0.72 -14.92 5.32
CA THR A 42 -1.10 -13.89 4.34
C THR A 42 -2.03 -12.88 5.02
N GLY A 43 -1.47 -11.74 5.41
CA GLY A 43 -2.18 -10.66 6.09
C GLY A 43 -2.62 -9.57 5.12
N LEU A 44 -3.93 -9.41 4.94
CA LEU A 44 -4.53 -8.39 4.10
C LEU A 44 -5.16 -7.33 4.97
N ALA A 45 -4.48 -6.20 5.05
CA ALA A 45 -4.94 -5.04 5.79
C ALA A 45 -4.30 -3.77 5.21
N GLN A 46 -5.01 -2.65 5.31
CA GLN A 46 -4.51 -1.36 4.84
C GLN A 46 -3.41 -0.80 5.76
N THR A 47 -2.73 0.25 5.30
CA THR A 47 -1.75 0.99 6.09
C THR A 47 -2.37 1.55 7.37
N GLY A 48 -1.61 1.61 8.46
CA GLY A 48 -2.10 2.13 9.74
C GLY A 48 -2.96 1.16 10.56
N THR A 49 -3.15 -0.08 10.10
CA THR A 49 -3.89 -1.11 10.86
C THR A 49 -3.03 -1.85 11.91
N GLY A 50 -1.74 -1.54 12.01
CA GLY A 50 -0.82 -2.18 12.95
C GLY A 50 -0.11 -3.43 12.42
N LYS A 51 -0.03 -3.61 11.08
CA LYS A 51 0.66 -4.73 10.41
C LYS A 51 2.10 -4.93 10.87
N THR A 52 2.83 -3.83 11.06
CA THR A 52 4.24 -3.87 11.50
C THR A 52 4.41 -4.65 12.79
N VAL A 53 3.65 -4.29 13.83
CA VAL A 53 3.65 -5.00 15.11
C VAL A 53 3.11 -6.43 14.96
N ALA A 54 2.15 -6.63 14.06
CA ALA A 54 1.52 -7.92 13.79
C ALA A 54 2.50 -9.00 13.30
N PHE A 55 3.53 -8.63 12.52
CA PHE A 55 4.61 -9.54 12.12
C PHE A 55 5.85 -9.46 13.00
N LEU A 56 6.16 -8.30 13.60
CA LEU A 56 7.36 -8.17 14.43
C LEU A 56 7.24 -8.95 15.75
N ILE A 57 6.07 -8.99 16.38
CA ILE A 57 5.88 -9.70 17.64
C ILE A 57 6.22 -11.19 17.55
N PRO A 58 5.66 -11.99 16.62
CA PRO A 58 6.00 -13.41 16.54
C PRO A 58 7.48 -13.66 16.21
N VAL A 59 8.09 -12.79 15.39
CA VAL A 59 9.52 -12.85 15.06
C VAL A 59 10.39 -12.56 16.28
N VAL A 60 10.18 -11.42 16.95
CA VAL A 60 10.95 -11.01 18.13
C VAL A 60 10.75 -11.99 19.28
N HIS A 61 9.50 -12.44 19.51
CA HIS A 61 9.20 -13.48 20.50
C HIS A 61 10.08 -14.70 20.27
N THR A 62 10.10 -15.23 19.04
CA THR A 62 10.83 -16.46 18.76
C THR A 62 12.34 -16.28 18.86
N ILE A 63 12.87 -15.14 18.42
CA ILE A 63 14.30 -14.82 18.54
C ILE A 63 14.73 -14.80 20.01
N LEU A 64 13.94 -14.16 20.88
CA LEU A 64 14.23 -14.07 22.31
C LEU A 64 14.07 -15.43 23.02
N THR A 65 12.95 -16.12 22.79
CA THR A 65 12.64 -17.41 23.42
C THR A 65 13.66 -18.48 23.05
N LYS A 66 14.14 -18.51 21.80
CA LYS A 66 15.16 -19.46 21.34
C LYS A 66 16.59 -18.96 21.50
N ASN A 67 16.79 -17.74 22.00
CA ASN A 67 18.10 -17.08 22.13
C ASN A 67 18.94 -17.15 20.84
N ILE A 68 18.36 -16.71 19.71
CA ILE A 68 19.00 -16.86 18.40
C ILE A 68 20.13 -15.83 18.22
N GLN A 69 21.38 -16.30 18.28
CA GLN A 69 22.61 -15.47 18.19
C GLN A 69 23.15 -15.38 16.75
N LYS A 70 22.29 -15.07 15.78
CA LYS A 70 22.64 -14.85 14.36
C LYS A 70 21.60 -13.96 13.68
N VAL A 71 21.90 -13.49 12.46
CA VAL A 71 20.86 -12.93 11.58
C VAL A 71 19.85 -14.01 11.26
N SER A 72 18.62 -13.85 11.74
CA SER A 72 17.58 -14.87 11.69
C SER A 72 16.28 -14.40 11.06
N ALA A 73 16.08 -13.08 10.94
CA ALA A 73 14.91 -12.51 10.30
C ALA A 73 15.30 -11.49 9.21
N LEU A 74 14.58 -11.56 8.09
CA LEU A 74 14.65 -10.59 7.02
C LEU A 74 13.25 -10.02 6.76
N VAL A 75 13.12 -8.70 6.85
CA VAL A 75 11.91 -7.96 6.50
C VAL A 75 12.18 -7.13 5.25
N LEU A 76 11.44 -7.37 4.18
CA LEU A 76 11.48 -6.55 2.97
C LEU A 76 10.36 -5.53 2.96
N ALA A 77 10.71 -4.30 2.60
CA ALA A 77 9.78 -3.19 2.42
C ALA A 77 10.09 -2.42 1.13
N PRO A 78 9.08 -1.79 0.49
CA PRO A 78 9.24 -1.13 -0.81
C PRO A 78 10.09 0.14 -0.79
N THR A 79 10.17 0.83 0.34
CA THR A 79 10.79 2.16 0.42
C THR A 79 11.77 2.27 1.57
N ARG A 80 12.74 3.17 1.41
CA ARG A 80 13.77 3.43 2.42
C ARG A 80 13.14 3.94 3.72
N GLU A 81 12.11 4.77 3.62
CA GLU A 81 11.42 5.33 4.77
C GLU A 81 10.68 4.26 5.57
N LEU A 82 9.93 3.38 4.88
CA LEU A 82 9.25 2.28 5.55
C LEU A 82 10.23 1.28 6.17
N THR A 83 11.35 0.99 5.48
CA THR A 83 12.44 0.19 6.06
C THR A 83 12.98 0.78 7.36
N ILE A 84 13.22 2.10 7.42
CA ILE A 84 13.68 2.75 8.65
C ILE A 84 12.62 2.65 9.74
N GLN A 85 11.34 2.91 9.42
CA GLN A 85 10.24 2.84 10.39
C GLN A 85 10.09 1.45 11.00
N ILE A 86 10.10 0.41 10.17
CA ILE A 86 10.00 -0.98 10.65
C ILE A 86 11.23 -1.32 11.51
N ALA A 87 12.43 -0.89 11.11
CA ALA A 87 13.65 -1.12 11.90
C ALA A 87 13.60 -0.41 13.25
N ASP A 88 13.14 0.83 13.31
CA ASP A 88 13.00 1.58 14.56
C ASP A 88 11.92 0.98 15.46
N GLU A 89 10.82 0.49 14.89
CA GLU A 89 9.79 -0.23 15.64
C GLU A 89 10.32 -1.55 16.21
N ALA A 90 11.09 -2.31 15.40
CA ALA A 90 11.76 -3.51 15.87
C ALA A 90 12.77 -3.22 16.99
N LYS A 91 13.51 -2.10 16.94
CA LYS A 91 14.42 -1.68 18.02
C LYS A 91 13.69 -1.40 19.32
N LYS A 92 12.50 -0.77 19.28
CA LYS A 92 11.68 -0.56 20.49
C LYS A 92 11.28 -1.88 21.12
N LEU A 93 10.82 -2.85 20.30
CA LEU A 93 10.45 -4.19 20.77
C LEU A 93 11.65 -4.99 21.30
N LEU A 94 12.85 -4.70 20.80
CA LEU A 94 14.12 -5.33 21.22
C LEU A 94 14.85 -4.57 22.35
N LYS A 95 14.26 -3.51 22.92
CA LYS A 95 14.91 -2.62 23.90
C LYS A 95 15.56 -3.36 25.07
N HIS A 96 14.95 -4.45 25.53
CA HIS A 96 15.42 -5.26 26.68
C HIS A 96 16.20 -6.52 26.28
N SER A 97 16.50 -6.70 24.98
CA SER A 97 17.22 -7.86 24.47
C SER A 97 18.72 -7.79 24.72
N ASP A 98 19.37 -8.95 24.90
CA ASP A 98 20.82 -9.02 25.10
C ASP A 98 21.51 -9.18 23.75
N GLY A 99 21.94 -8.06 23.15
CA GLY A 99 22.74 -8.04 21.92
C GLY A 99 21.98 -8.29 20.61
N THR A 100 20.66 -8.52 20.66
CA THR A 100 19.82 -8.60 19.46
C THR A 100 19.51 -7.21 18.93
N ARG A 101 19.74 -6.97 17.64
CA ARG A 101 19.53 -5.67 17.00
C ARG A 101 18.68 -5.79 15.75
N ALA A 102 18.05 -4.67 15.38
CA ALA A 102 17.41 -4.49 14.08
C ALA A 102 18.16 -3.43 13.27
N VAL A 103 18.56 -3.77 12.04
CA VAL A 103 19.38 -2.91 11.18
C VAL A 103 18.67 -2.65 9.85
N PRO A 104 18.48 -1.36 9.46
CA PRO A 104 17.93 -1.00 8.16
C PRO A 104 19.01 -1.03 7.06
N ILE A 105 18.74 -1.72 5.95
CA ILE A 105 19.60 -1.81 4.76
C ILE A 105 18.89 -1.17 3.56
N ILE A 106 19.31 0.05 3.25
CA ILE A 106 18.65 0.93 2.27
C ILE A 106 19.62 1.51 1.25
N GLY A 107 19.16 1.79 0.03
CA GLY A 107 19.95 2.52 -0.95
C GLY A 107 20.22 3.98 -0.53
N GLY A 108 21.17 4.65 -1.18
CA GLY A 108 21.47 6.07 -0.94
C GLY A 108 22.26 6.37 0.33
N THR A 109 22.69 5.33 1.05
CA THR A 109 23.64 5.44 2.17
C THR A 109 24.96 4.75 1.81
N ASP A 110 26.05 5.23 2.41
CA ASP A 110 27.40 4.69 2.20
C ASP A 110 27.49 3.19 2.58
N TYR A 111 28.21 2.41 1.77
CA TYR A 111 28.40 0.97 1.97
C TYR A 111 29.20 0.65 3.24
N LYS A 112 30.24 1.43 3.55
CA LYS A 112 31.08 1.19 4.73
C LYS A 112 30.29 1.39 6.01
N SER A 113 29.40 2.39 6.06
CA SER A 113 28.51 2.61 7.21
C SER A 113 27.61 1.39 7.44
N GLN A 114 26.98 0.87 6.38
CA GLN A 114 26.11 -0.31 6.51
C GLN A 114 26.87 -1.58 6.86
N ASN A 115 28.08 -1.76 6.31
CA ASN A 115 28.93 -2.90 6.67
C ASN A 115 29.29 -2.86 8.16
N LYS A 116 29.60 -1.69 8.72
CA LYS A 116 29.81 -1.53 10.16
C LYS A 116 28.57 -1.88 10.98
N ASP A 117 27.38 -1.49 10.53
CA ASP A 117 26.13 -1.82 11.25
C ASP A 117 25.87 -3.33 11.31
N LEU A 118 26.37 -4.08 10.33
CA LEU A 118 26.24 -5.54 10.20
C LEU A 118 27.30 -6.34 10.96
N GLU A 119 28.43 -5.73 11.33
CA GLU A 119 29.47 -6.40 12.10
C GLU A 119 28.90 -6.93 13.42
N GLY A 120 29.06 -8.24 13.66
CA GLY A 120 28.53 -8.91 14.84
C GLY A 120 27.00 -8.83 14.99
N LEU A 121 26.26 -8.65 13.89
CA LEU A 121 24.80 -8.54 13.95
C LEU A 121 24.14 -9.88 14.29
N ASN A 122 23.43 -9.89 15.42
CA ASN A 122 22.45 -10.90 15.78
C ASN A 122 21.06 -10.27 15.74
N GLY A 123 20.10 -10.87 15.03
CA GLY A 123 18.71 -10.37 14.99
C GLY A 123 18.15 -10.16 13.59
N ILE A 124 17.70 -8.94 13.32
CA ILE A 124 16.74 -8.62 12.25
C ILE A 124 17.38 -7.67 11.23
N ILE A 125 17.33 -8.04 9.95
CA ILE A 125 17.60 -7.12 8.84
C ILE A 125 16.27 -6.64 8.29
N VAL A 126 16.11 -5.33 8.17
CA VAL A 126 14.98 -4.71 7.45
C VAL A 126 15.55 -4.04 6.21
N ALA A 127 15.06 -4.32 5.00
CA ALA A 127 15.74 -3.88 3.80
C ALA A 127 14.84 -3.50 2.64
N THR A 128 15.35 -2.60 1.79
CA THR A 128 14.85 -2.45 0.41
C THR A 128 15.47 -3.54 -0.48
N PRO A 129 14.72 -4.17 -1.40
CA PRO A 129 15.20 -5.34 -2.17
C PRO A 129 16.52 -5.11 -2.91
N GLY A 130 16.61 -4.06 -3.73
CA GLY A 130 17.81 -3.81 -4.55
C GLY A 130 19.09 -3.68 -3.74
N ARG A 131 19.08 -2.88 -2.66
CA ARG A 131 20.27 -2.71 -1.81
C ARG A 131 20.70 -4.01 -1.15
N LEU A 132 19.74 -4.79 -0.64
CA LEU A 132 20.05 -6.07 -0.02
C LEU A 132 20.71 -7.02 -1.01
N ILE A 133 20.20 -7.08 -2.25
CA ILE A 133 20.78 -7.90 -3.31
C ILE A 133 22.22 -7.51 -3.58
N ASP A 134 22.52 -6.22 -3.69
CA ASP A 134 23.88 -5.73 -3.90
C ASP A 134 24.81 -6.20 -2.77
N MET A 135 24.37 -6.06 -1.52
CA MET A 135 25.16 -6.46 -0.35
C MET A 135 25.37 -7.98 -0.26
N VAL A 136 24.35 -8.77 -0.57
CA VAL A 136 24.45 -10.24 -0.62
C VAL A 136 25.40 -10.67 -1.76
N LYS A 137 25.28 -10.07 -2.95
CA LYS A 137 26.16 -10.39 -4.09
C LYS A 137 27.61 -10.00 -3.84
N SER A 138 27.85 -8.92 -3.11
CA SER A 138 29.20 -8.49 -2.71
C SER A 138 29.84 -9.36 -1.61
N GLY A 139 29.07 -10.27 -0.98
CA GLY A 139 29.52 -11.05 0.17
C GLY A 139 29.50 -10.29 1.49
N SER A 140 28.95 -9.07 1.53
CA SER A 140 28.86 -8.27 2.77
C SER A 140 27.81 -8.79 3.75
N ILE A 141 26.80 -9.52 3.27
CA ILE A 141 25.75 -10.13 4.09
C ILE A 141 25.51 -11.56 3.63
N ASP A 142 25.47 -12.50 4.57
CA ASP A 142 24.90 -13.82 4.34
C ASP A 142 23.47 -13.91 4.89
N ILE A 143 22.51 -14.21 4.00
CA ILE A 143 21.09 -14.40 4.32
C ILE A 143 20.68 -15.88 4.26
N SER A 144 21.62 -16.80 4.07
CA SER A 144 21.33 -18.23 3.95
C SER A 144 20.67 -18.80 5.22
N ASN A 145 21.01 -18.23 6.38
CA ASN A 145 20.55 -18.64 7.71
C ASN A 145 19.25 -17.97 8.18
N VAL A 146 18.62 -17.15 7.34
CA VAL A 146 17.34 -16.49 7.64
C VAL A 146 16.25 -17.56 7.83
N GLU A 147 15.62 -17.53 8.99
CA GLU A 147 14.52 -18.42 9.38
C GLU A 147 13.15 -17.75 9.20
N PHE A 148 13.08 -16.42 9.38
CA PHE A 148 11.88 -15.62 9.22
C PHE A 148 12.00 -14.70 8.01
N PHE A 149 11.09 -14.81 7.06
CA PHE A 149 11.06 -13.93 5.89
C PHE A 149 9.74 -13.17 5.85
N VAL A 150 9.80 -11.84 5.92
CA VAL A 150 8.62 -10.98 5.93
C VAL A 150 8.61 -10.11 4.68
N LEU A 151 7.45 -10.03 4.03
CA LEU A 151 7.15 -9.09 2.96
C LEU A 151 6.11 -8.10 3.47
N ASP A 152 6.47 -6.82 3.65
CA ASP A 152 5.51 -5.77 3.98
C ASP A 152 5.23 -4.89 2.75
N GLU A 153 3.98 -4.48 2.59
CA GLU A 153 3.47 -3.82 1.37
C GLU A 153 3.87 -4.57 0.09
N ALA A 154 3.58 -5.88 0.04
CA ALA A 154 3.97 -6.75 -1.07
C ALA A 154 3.41 -6.29 -2.43
N ASP A 155 2.16 -5.83 -2.48
CA ASP A 155 1.56 -5.22 -3.68
C ASP A 155 2.42 -4.05 -4.19
N ARG A 156 2.87 -3.18 -3.28
CA ARG A 156 3.67 -2.01 -3.63
C ARG A 156 5.04 -2.37 -4.16
N MET A 157 5.68 -3.39 -3.59
CA MET A 157 6.96 -3.88 -4.12
C MET A 157 6.81 -4.43 -5.55
N LEU A 158 5.70 -5.10 -5.84
CA LEU A 158 5.38 -5.62 -7.17
C LEU A 158 5.13 -4.48 -8.17
N ASP A 159 4.34 -3.47 -7.79
CA ASP A 159 4.12 -2.26 -8.61
C ASP A 159 5.42 -1.54 -8.98
N MET A 160 6.42 -1.61 -8.08
CA MET A 160 7.75 -1.01 -8.28
C MET A 160 8.70 -1.90 -9.11
N GLY A 161 8.24 -3.08 -9.56
CA GLY A 161 9.02 -4.00 -10.37
C GLY A 161 9.96 -4.91 -9.58
N PHE A 162 9.87 -4.95 -8.24
CA PHE A 162 10.75 -5.78 -7.40
C PHE A 162 10.39 -7.27 -7.39
N ILE A 163 9.46 -7.73 -8.22
CA ILE A 163 9.02 -9.14 -8.23
C ILE A 163 10.18 -10.12 -8.47
N GLN A 164 11.12 -9.81 -9.37
CA GLN A 164 12.28 -10.67 -9.62
C GLN A 164 13.28 -10.63 -8.46
N ASP A 165 13.47 -9.46 -7.86
CA ASP A 165 14.34 -9.26 -6.71
C ASP A 165 13.85 -10.03 -5.48
N ILE A 166 12.55 -9.93 -5.19
CA ILE A 166 11.89 -10.69 -4.11
C ILE A 166 12.06 -12.19 -4.35
N ARG A 167 11.78 -12.66 -5.56
CA ARG A 167 11.96 -14.08 -5.91
C ARG A 167 13.40 -14.51 -5.69
N TRP A 168 14.38 -13.72 -6.13
CA TRP A 168 15.79 -14.06 -5.95
C TRP A 168 16.16 -14.17 -4.46
N LEU A 169 15.72 -13.21 -3.63
CA LEU A 169 15.97 -13.22 -2.19
C LEU A 169 15.31 -14.42 -1.49
N LEU A 170 14.07 -14.74 -1.85
CA LEU A 170 13.38 -15.95 -1.38
C LEU A 170 14.16 -17.21 -1.76
N HIS A 171 14.73 -17.33 -2.97
CA HIS A 171 15.54 -18.51 -3.31
C HIS A 171 16.87 -18.58 -2.55
N LYS A 172 17.42 -17.44 -2.11
CA LYS A 172 18.67 -17.38 -1.32
C LYS A 172 18.49 -17.72 0.14
N CYS A 173 17.34 -17.39 0.74
CA CYS A 173 17.03 -17.70 2.14
C CYS A 173 16.61 -19.18 2.30
N LYS A 174 17.51 -20.15 2.12
CA LYS A 174 17.12 -21.58 2.05
C LYS A 174 16.58 -22.15 3.37
N ASN A 175 16.95 -21.56 4.51
CA ASN A 175 16.59 -22.05 5.84
C ASN A 175 15.28 -21.46 6.40
N ARG A 176 14.44 -20.84 5.57
CA ARG A 176 13.14 -20.29 5.99
C ARG A 176 12.31 -21.36 6.71
N LYS A 177 11.84 -21.01 7.90
CA LYS A 177 10.88 -21.76 8.71
C LYS A 177 9.50 -21.13 8.66
N GLN A 178 9.45 -19.81 8.51
CA GLN A 178 8.21 -19.05 8.47
C GLN A 178 8.31 -17.91 7.46
N THR A 179 7.29 -17.76 6.63
CA THR A 179 7.12 -16.64 5.71
C THR A 179 5.83 -15.88 6.01
N LEU A 180 5.95 -14.58 6.20
CA LEU A 180 4.86 -13.68 6.54
C LEU A 180 4.69 -12.66 5.42
N LEU A 181 3.57 -12.69 4.71
CA LEU A 181 3.26 -11.76 3.63
C LEU A 181 2.14 -10.83 4.06
N PHE A 182 2.43 -9.54 4.08
CA PHE A 182 1.48 -8.49 4.40
C PHE A 182 1.29 -7.55 3.20
N SER A 183 0.04 -7.31 2.82
CA SER A 183 -0.32 -6.52 1.65
C SER A 183 -1.59 -5.74 1.89
N ALA A 184 -1.76 -4.60 1.22
CA ALA A 184 -3.05 -3.92 1.20
C ALA A 184 -4.05 -4.63 0.27
N THR A 185 -3.55 -5.27 -0.79
CA THR A 185 -4.37 -5.85 -1.86
C THR A 185 -3.92 -7.27 -2.26
N LEU A 186 -4.83 -8.00 -2.89
CA LEU A 186 -4.58 -9.31 -3.50
C LEU A 186 -4.53 -9.21 -5.02
N SER A 187 -3.52 -8.53 -5.55
CA SER A 187 -3.27 -8.63 -6.98
C SER A 187 -2.95 -10.08 -7.37
N VAL A 188 -3.18 -10.43 -8.64
CA VAL A 188 -2.85 -11.76 -9.17
C VAL A 188 -1.39 -12.11 -8.92
N GLU A 189 -0.51 -11.12 -8.99
CA GLU A 189 0.92 -11.31 -8.74
C GLU A 189 1.23 -11.57 -7.26
N VAL A 190 0.58 -10.88 -6.33
CA VAL A 190 0.69 -11.16 -4.89
C VAL A 190 0.20 -12.57 -4.59
N MET A 191 -0.93 -12.99 -5.18
CA MET A 191 -1.47 -14.35 -5.01
C MET A 191 -0.50 -15.41 -5.54
N ARG A 192 0.11 -15.19 -6.72
CA ARG A 192 1.13 -16.09 -7.28
C ARG A 192 2.37 -16.17 -6.41
N LEU A 193 2.79 -15.04 -5.83
CA LEU A 193 3.93 -14.99 -4.93
C LEU A 193 3.63 -15.79 -3.66
N ALA A 194 2.47 -15.56 -3.03
CA ALA A 194 2.02 -16.32 -1.87
C ALA A 194 1.98 -17.82 -2.16
N TYR A 195 1.34 -18.22 -3.27
CA TYR A 195 1.22 -19.61 -3.68
C TYR A 195 2.55 -20.35 -3.78
N ARG A 196 3.55 -19.68 -4.37
CA ARG A 196 4.81 -20.30 -4.72
C ARG A 196 5.76 -20.43 -3.52
N PHE A 197 5.67 -19.51 -2.56
CA PHE A 197 6.70 -19.37 -1.53
C PHE A 197 6.22 -19.54 -0.09
N LEU A 198 4.91 -19.55 0.15
CA LEU A 198 4.34 -19.81 1.47
C LEU A 198 3.80 -21.24 1.54
N ASN A 199 3.91 -21.85 2.73
CA ASN A 199 3.45 -23.19 3.01
C ASN A 199 2.13 -23.16 3.80
N GLU A 200 1.03 -23.43 3.10
CA GLU A 200 -0.33 -23.46 3.66
C GLU A 200 -0.62 -22.30 4.62
N PRO A 201 -0.47 -21.04 4.16
CA PRO A 201 -0.55 -19.89 5.04
C PRO A 201 -1.94 -19.70 5.62
N VAL A 202 -1.98 -19.21 6.86
CA VAL A 202 -3.22 -18.70 7.45
C VAL A 202 -3.58 -17.38 6.79
N GLU A 203 -4.78 -17.34 6.22
CA GLU A 203 -5.28 -16.18 5.51
C GLU A 203 -6.07 -15.27 6.44
N ILE A 204 -5.59 -14.04 6.58
CA ILE A 204 -6.20 -13.06 7.47
C ILE A 204 -6.62 -11.87 6.64
N GLN A 205 -7.92 -11.72 6.47
CA GLN A 205 -8.49 -10.59 5.75
C GLN A 205 -9.22 -9.68 6.73
N ILE A 206 -8.69 -8.48 6.90
CA ILE A 206 -9.38 -7.38 7.56
C ILE A 206 -9.97 -6.52 6.45
N ASN A 207 -11.27 -6.67 6.19
CA ASN A 207 -11.97 -5.88 5.17
C ASN A 207 -12.02 -4.41 5.57
N PRO A 208 -11.28 -3.50 4.92
CA PRO A 208 -11.13 -2.13 5.39
C PRO A 208 -11.84 -1.10 4.49
N GLU A 209 -12.40 -1.50 3.35
CA GLU A 209 -12.99 -0.60 2.35
C GLU A 209 -14.13 0.28 2.92
N LYS A 210 -14.98 -0.28 3.79
CA LYS A 210 -16.03 0.49 4.47
C LYS A 210 -15.47 1.44 5.52
N ILE A 211 -14.55 0.99 6.35
CA ILE A 211 -14.15 1.70 7.57
C ILE A 211 -13.36 3.00 7.27
N ILE A 212 -12.55 3.03 6.20
CA ILE A 212 -11.79 4.24 5.84
C ILE A 212 -12.66 5.25 5.10
N THR A 213 -13.45 4.80 4.11
CA THR A 213 -14.31 5.73 3.36
C THR A 213 -15.39 6.35 4.24
N GLU A 214 -15.89 5.63 5.25
CA GLU A 214 -16.87 6.15 6.23
C GLU A 214 -16.27 7.21 7.17
N ARG A 215 -14.94 7.22 7.39
CA ARG A 215 -14.27 8.17 8.30
C ARG A 215 -13.60 9.35 7.59
N ILE A 216 -13.59 9.35 6.26
CA ILE A 216 -13.02 10.42 5.46
C ILE A 216 -14.15 11.13 4.74
N ASP A 217 -14.33 12.42 5.04
CA ASP A 217 -15.16 13.32 4.26
C ASP A 217 -14.48 13.57 2.91
N GLN A 218 -15.01 12.94 1.88
CA GLN A 218 -14.44 12.91 0.53
C GLN A 218 -15.25 13.81 -0.39
N LYS A 219 -14.59 14.79 -0.99
CA LYS A 219 -15.20 15.71 -1.96
C LYS A 219 -14.44 15.75 -3.27
N ILE A 220 -15.15 15.90 -4.37
CA ILE A 220 -14.60 16.15 -5.71
C ILE A 220 -15.05 17.52 -6.19
N VAL A 221 -14.12 18.28 -6.76
CA VAL A 221 -14.41 19.53 -7.48
C VAL A 221 -14.09 19.30 -8.96
N HIS A 222 -15.04 19.60 -9.83
CA HIS A 222 -14.82 19.59 -11.27
C HIS A 222 -14.25 20.93 -11.72
N LEU A 223 -13.03 20.92 -12.25
CA LEU A 223 -12.28 22.12 -12.62
C LEU A 223 -11.51 21.90 -13.91
N GLY A 224 -11.39 22.92 -14.75
CA GLY A 224 -10.45 22.92 -15.86
C GLY A 224 -9.00 22.80 -15.36
N ARG A 225 -8.13 22.22 -16.18
CA ARG A 225 -6.72 21.95 -15.78
C ARG A 225 -5.97 23.17 -15.24
N GLU A 226 -6.15 24.34 -15.85
CA GLU A 226 -5.48 25.58 -15.45
C GLU A 226 -6.12 26.23 -14.20
N GLU A 227 -7.36 25.86 -13.87
CA GLU A 227 -8.12 26.39 -12.73
C GLU A 227 -7.73 25.71 -11.42
N LYS A 228 -7.16 24.51 -11.47
CA LYS A 228 -6.81 23.71 -10.27
C LYS A 228 -5.88 24.44 -9.30
N ILE A 229 -4.83 25.12 -9.78
CA ILE A 229 -3.86 25.80 -8.90
C ILE A 229 -4.49 27.04 -8.23
N PRO A 230 -5.12 27.97 -8.98
CA PRO A 230 -5.86 29.07 -8.37
C PRO A 230 -6.89 28.59 -7.34
N TYR A 231 -7.70 27.59 -7.71
CA TYR A 231 -8.77 27.08 -6.83
C TYR A 231 -8.22 26.46 -5.56
N MET A 232 -7.21 25.61 -5.66
CA MET A 232 -6.52 25.04 -4.50
C MET A 232 -5.90 26.12 -3.62
N THR A 233 -5.32 27.15 -4.21
CA THR A 233 -4.71 28.27 -3.47
C THR A 233 -5.78 29.00 -2.65
N ASN A 234 -6.91 29.37 -3.26
CA ASN A 234 -8.01 30.01 -2.56
C ASN A 234 -8.63 29.11 -1.49
N LEU A 235 -8.79 27.81 -1.77
CA LEU A 235 -9.25 26.85 -0.77
C LEU A 235 -8.34 26.87 0.45
N ILE A 236 -7.02 26.84 0.27
CA ILE A 236 -6.06 26.81 1.39
C ILE A 236 -6.02 28.15 2.13
N VAL A 237 -6.01 29.28 1.41
CA VAL A 237 -5.93 30.62 2.01
C VAL A 237 -7.18 30.95 2.82
N ASN A 238 -8.36 30.61 2.30
CA ASN A 238 -9.64 30.90 2.95
C ASN A 238 -10.10 29.78 3.90
N SER A 239 -9.33 28.69 4.00
CA SER A 239 -9.65 27.58 4.87
C SER A 239 -9.41 27.94 6.34
N LYS A 240 -10.42 27.63 7.17
CA LYS A 240 -10.30 27.66 8.64
C LYS A 240 -9.75 26.35 9.21
N GLU A 241 -9.41 25.37 8.37
CA GLU A 241 -8.90 24.08 8.83
C GLU A 241 -7.55 24.24 9.49
N GLU A 242 -7.46 24.03 10.79
CA GLU A 242 -6.18 23.93 11.48
C GLU A 242 -5.54 22.57 11.19
N GLY A 243 -4.21 22.53 11.13
CA GLY A 243 -3.46 21.28 10.96
C GLY A 243 -2.73 21.13 9.63
N GLN A 244 -2.23 19.92 9.38
CA GLN A 244 -1.29 19.64 8.29
C GLN A 244 -1.97 18.94 7.12
N GLY A 245 -1.48 19.21 5.90
CA GLY A 245 -2.03 18.61 4.69
C GLY A 245 -1.00 18.04 3.73
N ILE A 246 -1.40 17.02 2.97
CA ILE A 246 -0.61 16.50 1.84
C ILE A 246 -1.32 16.79 0.52
N ILE A 247 -0.56 17.28 -0.45
CA ILE A 247 -1.02 17.55 -1.81
C ILE A 247 -0.38 16.51 -2.74
N PHE A 248 -1.20 15.67 -3.35
CA PHE A 248 -0.77 14.64 -4.29
C PHE A 248 -0.86 15.09 -5.74
N THR A 249 0.24 14.92 -6.47
CA THR A 249 0.27 15.11 -7.93
C THR A 249 0.86 13.89 -8.62
N ASN A 250 0.37 13.57 -9.81
CA ASN A 250 0.90 12.47 -10.61
C ASN A 250 2.30 12.78 -11.18
N TYR A 251 2.61 14.07 -11.35
CA TYR A 251 3.80 14.51 -12.09
C TYR A 251 4.79 15.23 -11.19
N LYS A 252 6.04 14.71 -11.13
CA LYS A 252 7.13 15.36 -10.40
C LYS A 252 7.38 16.81 -10.81
N ALA A 253 7.12 17.14 -12.07
CA ALA A 253 7.28 18.49 -12.62
C ALA A 253 6.30 19.51 -12.03
N ASN A 254 5.18 19.05 -11.46
CA ASN A 254 4.21 19.93 -10.80
C ASN A 254 4.65 20.33 -9.38
N ILE A 255 5.50 19.53 -8.71
CA ILE A 255 5.93 19.81 -7.33
C ILE A 255 6.55 21.21 -7.20
N PRO A 256 7.56 21.61 -8.01
CA PRO A 256 8.13 22.95 -7.90
C PRO A 256 7.11 24.05 -8.21
N LYS A 257 6.21 23.84 -9.18
CA LYS A 257 5.18 24.82 -9.57
C LYS A 257 4.21 25.06 -8.40
N ILE A 258 3.69 23.99 -7.79
CA ILE A 258 2.75 24.07 -6.66
C ILE A 258 3.43 24.71 -5.44
N VAL A 259 4.63 24.26 -5.09
CA VAL A 259 5.38 24.80 -3.93
C VAL A 259 5.66 26.28 -4.12
N HIS A 260 6.18 26.69 -5.29
CA HIS A 260 6.49 28.09 -5.57
C HIS A 260 5.24 28.97 -5.50
N THR A 261 4.15 28.55 -6.13
CA THR A 261 2.90 29.31 -6.13
C THR A 261 2.35 29.47 -4.72
N LEU A 262 2.20 28.39 -3.95
CA LEU A 262 1.61 28.48 -2.61
C LEU A 262 2.50 29.30 -1.65
N ARG A 263 3.84 29.22 -1.75
CA ARG A 263 4.74 30.10 -0.98
C ARG A 263 4.56 31.58 -1.29
N LYS A 264 4.28 31.94 -2.55
CA LYS A 264 3.99 33.33 -2.95
C LYS A 264 2.78 33.89 -2.19
N TYR A 265 1.82 33.03 -1.86
CA TYR A 265 0.64 33.37 -1.06
C TYR A 265 0.85 33.14 0.45
N GLY A 266 2.10 33.09 0.93
CA GLY A 266 2.42 32.99 2.35
C GLY A 266 2.22 31.62 2.99
N ILE A 267 1.93 30.58 2.19
CA ILE A 267 1.62 29.24 2.72
C ILE A 267 2.90 28.48 3.09
N PRO A 268 3.05 28.00 4.33
CA PRO A 268 4.18 27.17 4.74
C PRO A 268 4.14 25.80 4.06
N ILE A 269 4.91 25.62 3.00
CA ILE A 269 4.88 24.41 2.18
C ILE A 269 6.27 23.93 1.75
N THR A 270 6.42 22.61 1.63
CA THR A 270 7.57 21.95 1.03
C THR A 270 7.15 20.90 0.00
N GLY A 271 8.12 20.37 -0.75
CA GLY A 271 7.90 19.35 -1.78
C GLY A 271 8.86 18.19 -1.61
N ILE A 272 8.36 16.97 -1.84
CA ILE A 272 9.16 15.75 -1.78
C ILE A 272 9.06 14.97 -3.10
N SER A 273 10.21 14.65 -3.69
CA SER A 273 10.31 13.85 -4.92
C SER A 273 11.32 12.71 -4.73
N SER A 274 11.33 11.75 -5.65
CA SER A 274 12.30 10.65 -5.68
C SER A 274 13.72 11.08 -6.07
N GLU A 275 13.90 12.30 -6.58
CA GLU A 275 15.20 12.83 -7.01
C GLU A 275 15.98 13.49 -5.87
N LEU A 276 15.34 13.73 -4.71
CA LEU A 276 16.01 14.29 -3.55
C LEU A 276 16.98 13.29 -2.94
N ASP A 277 18.17 13.78 -2.57
CA ASP A 277 19.10 13.01 -1.74
C ASP A 277 18.42 12.55 -0.43
N GLN A 278 18.80 11.38 0.06
CA GLN A 278 18.18 10.76 1.23
C GLN A 278 18.26 11.64 2.48
N LYS A 279 19.39 12.32 2.71
CA LYS A 279 19.54 13.18 3.90
C LYS A 279 18.59 14.37 3.83
N LYS A 280 18.46 14.98 2.64
CA LYS A 280 17.53 16.09 2.40
C LYS A 280 16.08 15.63 2.55
N ARG A 281 15.73 14.47 1.99
CA ARG A 281 14.42 13.85 2.10
C ARG A 281 14.02 13.60 3.56
N LEU A 282 14.91 13.02 4.36
CA LEU A 282 14.69 12.80 5.80
C LEU A 282 14.55 14.10 6.59
N ARG A 283 15.32 15.13 6.24
CA ARG A 283 15.17 16.47 6.84
C ARG A 283 13.79 17.05 6.55
N LEU A 284 13.37 17.06 5.28
CA LEU A 284 12.06 17.61 4.89
C LEU A 284 10.90 16.88 5.57
N LEU A 285 10.98 15.55 5.69
CA LEU A 285 9.99 14.76 6.41
C LEU A 285 9.94 15.11 7.89
N ARG A 286 11.10 15.29 8.53
CA ARG A 286 11.19 15.71 9.94
C ARG A 286 10.61 17.12 10.13
N ASP A 287 10.99 18.05 9.26
CA ASP A 287 10.51 19.43 9.29
C ASP A 287 8.99 19.48 9.09
N PHE A 288 8.46 18.69 8.15
CA PHE A 288 7.02 18.52 8.01
C PHE A 288 6.40 17.95 9.29
N LYS A 289 6.87 16.80 9.81
CA LYS A 289 6.35 16.22 11.07
C LYS A 289 6.38 17.18 12.27
N SER A 290 7.36 18.07 12.33
CA SER A 290 7.49 19.07 13.41
C SER A 290 6.53 20.25 13.30
N GLY A 291 5.77 20.36 12.21
CA GLY A 291 4.88 21.50 11.94
C GLY A 291 5.56 22.70 11.27
N LYS A 292 6.87 22.66 11.00
CA LYS A 292 7.59 23.73 10.28
C LYS A 292 6.98 24.00 8.90
N TYR A 293 6.48 22.95 8.25
CA TYR A 293 5.69 23.05 7.04
C TYR A 293 4.27 22.56 7.32
N ARG A 294 3.28 23.38 6.96
CA ARG A 294 1.87 23.02 7.08
C ARG A 294 1.43 22.07 5.96
N TYR A 295 1.96 22.28 4.76
CA TYR A 295 1.66 21.45 3.60
C TYR A 295 2.91 20.77 3.03
N MET A 296 2.72 19.60 2.44
CA MET A 296 3.74 18.91 1.66
C MET A 296 3.17 18.41 0.33
N VAL A 297 3.85 18.74 -0.77
CA VAL A 297 3.51 18.21 -2.10
C VAL A 297 4.31 16.95 -2.38
N ALA A 298 3.67 15.88 -2.85
CA ALA A 298 4.32 14.61 -3.15
C ALA A 298 3.72 13.91 -4.39
N THR A 299 4.51 13.06 -5.04
CA THR A 299 3.98 12.01 -5.93
C THR A 299 3.72 10.73 -5.14
N ASP A 300 2.93 9.79 -5.67
CA ASP A 300 2.71 8.49 -5.01
C ASP A 300 4.02 7.78 -4.68
N VAL A 301 4.97 7.80 -5.62
CA VAL A 301 6.29 7.17 -5.42
C VAL A 301 7.05 7.86 -4.30
N ALA A 302 7.02 9.20 -4.27
CA ALA A 302 7.71 9.98 -3.26
C ALA A 302 7.02 9.97 -1.91
N SER A 303 5.73 9.60 -1.82
CA SER A 303 4.97 9.55 -0.59
C SER A 303 4.85 8.17 0.03
N ARG A 304 5.18 7.11 -0.69
CA ARG A 304 5.23 5.75 -0.16
C ARG A 304 6.24 5.69 0.99
N GLY A 305 5.86 5.02 2.08
CA GLY A 305 6.65 5.00 3.32
C GLY A 305 6.68 6.33 4.09
N ILE A 306 5.96 7.38 3.66
CA ILE A 306 5.73 8.55 4.52
C ILE A 306 4.71 8.13 5.58
N ASP A 307 5.21 7.82 6.77
CA ASP A 307 4.41 7.70 7.97
C ASP A 307 4.41 9.05 8.68
N VAL A 308 3.57 9.96 8.21
CA VAL A 308 3.30 11.20 8.94
C VAL A 308 2.00 10.99 9.69
N GLU A 309 2.14 10.86 10.99
CA GLU A 309 1.05 11.02 11.94
C GLU A 309 0.57 12.47 11.84
N ASN A 310 -0.75 12.68 11.93
CA ASN A 310 -1.37 14.02 11.93
C ASN A 310 -1.50 14.74 10.58
N ILE A 311 -2.01 14.04 9.58
CA ILE A 311 -2.54 14.69 8.37
C ILE A 311 -4.04 14.84 8.55
N ASP A 312 -4.51 16.09 8.55
CA ASP A 312 -5.91 16.43 8.75
C ASP A 312 -6.65 16.52 7.40
N ILE A 313 -5.92 16.89 6.34
CA ILE A 313 -6.49 17.01 4.99
C ILE A 313 -5.56 16.47 3.89
N VAL A 314 -6.16 15.79 2.91
CA VAL A 314 -5.49 15.34 1.69
C VAL A 314 -6.08 16.08 0.49
N TYR A 315 -5.24 16.68 -0.34
CA TYR A 315 -5.62 17.23 -1.62
C TYR A 315 -5.10 16.33 -2.75
N ASN A 316 -5.99 15.77 -3.56
CA ASN A 316 -5.61 15.13 -4.82
C ASN A 316 -5.60 16.18 -5.93
N TYR A 317 -4.44 16.79 -6.15
CA TYR A 317 -4.27 17.77 -7.23
C TYR A 317 -4.51 17.13 -8.61
N ASP A 318 -4.03 15.91 -8.78
CA ASP A 318 -4.40 15.02 -9.90
C ASP A 318 -5.04 13.75 -9.32
N LEU A 319 -6.07 13.19 -9.97
CA LEU A 319 -6.59 11.89 -9.54
C LEU A 319 -5.58 10.78 -9.91
N PRO A 320 -5.38 9.76 -9.06
CA PRO A 320 -4.45 8.69 -9.38
C PRO A 320 -4.99 7.82 -10.52
N GLN A 321 -4.07 7.34 -11.36
CA GLN A 321 -4.40 6.43 -12.47
C GLN A 321 -4.87 5.03 -12.01
N ASP A 322 -4.45 4.65 -10.80
CA ASP A 322 -4.74 3.36 -10.19
C ASP A 322 -5.67 3.56 -8.99
N THR A 323 -6.74 2.78 -8.92
CA THR A 323 -7.83 2.93 -7.94
C THR A 323 -7.35 2.70 -6.51
N GLU A 324 -6.41 1.78 -6.35
CA GLU A 324 -5.80 1.43 -5.08
C GLU A 324 -4.97 2.59 -4.52
N ASN A 325 -4.31 3.35 -5.40
CA ASN A 325 -3.56 4.53 -5.00
C ASN A 325 -4.48 5.61 -4.43
N TYR A 326 -5.73 5.74 -4.91
CA TYR A 326 -6.69 6.68 -4.34
C TYR A 326 -6.92 6.41 -2.85
N VAL A 327 -7.24 5.17 -2.50
CA VAL A 327 -7.44 4.75 -1.11
C VAL A 327 -6.18 4.96 -0.28
N HIS A 328 -4.99 4.72 -0.85
CA HIS A 328 -3.72 4.94 -0.17
C HIS A 328 -3.35 6.41 0.05
N ARG A 329 -3.79 7.30 -0.84
CA ARG A 329 -3.62 8.75 -0.70
C ARG A 329 -4.53 9.28 0.39
N ILE A 330 -5.83 8.98 0.33
CA ILE A 330 -6.79 9.47 1.34
C ILE A 330 -6.54 8.80 2.70
N GLY A 331 -6.09 7.55 2.74
CA GLY A 331 -5.68 6.85 3.97
C GLY A 331 -4.43 7.42 4.66
N ARG A 332 -3.87 8.53 4.14
CA ARG A 332 -2.87 9.33 4.87
C ARG A 332 -3.52 10.17 5.97
N THR A 333 -4.80 10.53 5.82
CA THR A 333 -5.62 11.10 6.90
C THR A 333 -6.43 10.01 7.62
N ALA A 334 -7.28 10.40 8.58
CA ALA A 334 -8.14 9.51 9.37
C ALA A 334 -7.42 8.34 10.09
N ARG A 335 -6.15 8.56 10.48
CA ARG A 335 -5.35 7.57 11.22
C ARG A 335 -5.68 7.62 12.72
N ALA A 336 -5.44 6.49 13.40
CA ALA A 336 -5.67 6.34 14.85
C ALA A 336 -7.10 6.69 15.32
N GLY A 337 -8.11 6.48 14.47
CA GLY A 337 -9.52 6.67 14.83
C GLY A 337 -10.09 8.07 14.62
N ARG A 338 -9.29 9.04 14.16
CA ARG A 338 -9.78 10.40 13.86
C ARG A 338 -10.56 10.45 12.53
N MET A 339 -11.42 11.45 12.39
CA MET A 339 -12.00 11.81 11.10
C MET A 339 -10.94 12.50 10.23
N GLY A 340 -11.03 12.35 8.91
CA GLY A 340 -10.14 12.98 7.94
C GLY A 340 -10.91 13.67 6.83
N LYS A 341 -10.24 14.57 6.09
CA LYS A 341 -10.79 15.22 4.90
C LYS A 341 -9.97 14.89 3.66
N ALA A 342 -10.64 14.68 2.54
CA ALA A 342 -10.00 14.50 1.24
C ALA A 342 -10.73 15.29 0.16
N ILE A 343 -10.02 16.19 -0.52
CA ILE A 343 -10.56 16.96 -1.65
C ILE A 343 -9.79 16.57 -2.91
N GLY A 344 -10.47 16.13 -3.96
CA GLY A 344 -9.86 15.87 -5.26
C GLY A 344 -10.31 16.85 -6.33
N PHE A 345 -9.39 17.22 -7.22
CA PHE A 345 -9.69 18.06 -8.38
C PHE A 345 -9.77 17.18 -9.64
N CYS A 346 -10.96 17.10 -10.23
CA CYS A 346 -11.22 16.34 -11.44
C CYS A 346 -11.28 17.29 -12.64
N SER A 347 -10.30 17.20 -13.53
CA SER A 347 -10.34 17.86 -14.83
C SER A 347 -10.78 16.92 -15.94
N GLU A 348 -10.81 17.42 -17.17
CA GLU A 348 -11.15 16.66 -18.37
C GLU A 348 -10.24 15.44 -18.54
N SER A 349 -8.98 15.53 -18.07
CA SER A 349 -8.02 14.42 -18.09
C SER A 349 -8.14 13.42 -16.95
N ASP A 350 -8.99 13.69 -15.94
CA ASP A 350 -9.14 12.83 -14.75
C ASP A 350 -10.49 12.08 -14.72
N TYR A 351 -11.40 12.36 -15.67
CA TYR A 351 -12.77 11.84 -15.65
C TYR A 351 -12.83 10.30 -15.70
N VAL A 352 -11.96 9.68 -16.51
CA VAL A 352 -11.88 8.22 -16.64
C VAL A 352 -11.39 7.59 -15.32
N GLU A 353 -10.45 8.23 -14.66
CA GLU A 353 -9.90 7.82 -13.37
C GLU A 353 -10.96 7.95 -12.27
N LEU A 354 -11.73 9.05 -12.25
CA LEU A 354 -12.83 9.23 -11.31
C LEU A 354 -13.85 8.09 -11.43
N GLU A 355 -14.28 7.73 -12.65
CA GLU A 355 -15.24 6.64 -12.86
C GLU A 355 -14.70 5.30 -12.33
N LYS A 356 -13.43 4.99 -12.58
CA LYS A 356 -12.79 3.78 -12.05
C LYS A 356 -12.75 3.79 -10.53
N ILE A 357 -12.40 4.92 -9.93
CA ILE A 357 -12.33 5.10 -8.47
C ILE A 357 -13.71 4.87 -7.85
N GLU A 358 -14.76 5.53 -8.33
CA GLU A 358 -16.11 5.38 -7.79
C GLU A 358 -16.65 3.94 -7.95
N LYS A 359 -16.34 3.29 -9.08
CA LYS A 359 -16.68 1.87 -9.30
C LYS A 359 -15.97 0.96 -8.30
N TYR A 360 -14.70 1.23 -8.03
CA TYR A 360 -13.92 0.49 -7.03
C TYR A 360 -14.47 0.70 -5.62
N LEU A 361 -14.80 1.94 -5.26
CA LEU A 361 -15.39 2.31 -3.97
C LEU A 361 -16.86 1.83 -3.83
N LYS A 362 -17.52 1.48 -4.94
CA LYS A 362 -18.94 1.13 -5.02
C LYS A 362 -19.87 2.24 -4.51
N GLN A 363 -19.41 3.48 -4.56
CA GLN A 363 -20.15 4.68 -4.18
C GLN A 363 -19.65 5.88 -4.99
N LYS A 364 -20.54 6.84 -5.21
CA LYS A 364 -20.18 8.14 -5.79
C LYS A 364 -19.52 9.01 -4.72
N ILE A 365 -18.53 9.82 -5.11
CA ILE A 365 -17.93 10.79 -4.21
C ILE A 365 -18.78 12.06 -4.23
N GLU A 366 -18.94 12.72 -3.08
CA GLU A 366 -19.70 13.96 -2.98
C GLU A 366 -19.07 15.05 -3.87
N ILE A 367 -19.89 15.74 -4.65
CA ILE A 367 -19.44 16.86 -5.48
C ILE A 367 -19.50 18.12 -4.63
N LEU A 368 -18.36 18.80 -4.49
CA LEU A 368 -18.29 20.14 -3.93
C LEU A 368 -18.57 21.15 -5.05
N GLU A 369 -19.61 21.96 -4.87
CA GLU A 369 -19.95 23.04 -5.79
C GLU A 369 -18.77 24.01 -5.97
N VAL A 370 -18.54 24.41 -7.22
CA VAL A 370 -17.43 25.31 -7.58
C VAL A 370 -17.77 26.71 -7.09
N ASN A 371 -16.90 27.29 -6.26
CA ASN A 371 -16.93 28.72 -6.01
C ASN A 371 -16.23 29.44 -7.18
N GLU A 372 -16.99 30.16 -8.00
CA GLU A 372 -16.45 30.86 -9.18
C GLU A 372 -15.38 31.90 -8.83
N GLU A 373 -15.45 32.51 -7.64
CA GLU A 373 -14.43 33.46 -7.17
C GLU A 373 -13.06 32.79 -7.01
N TYR A 374 -13.03 31.48 -6.77
CA TYR A 374 -11.79 30.74 -6.54
C TYR A 374 -11.09 30.31 -7.83
N ILE A 375 -11.74 30.48 -9.00
CA ILE A 375 -11.16 30.16 -10.32
C ILE A 375 -9.97 31.08 -10.64
N GLN A 376 -9.97 32.31 -10.14
CA GLN A 376 -8.86 33.24 -10.25
C GLN A 376 -7.99 33.20 -9.00
N PHE A 377 -6.70 33.59 -9.12
CA PHE A 377 -5.82 33.62 -7.95
C PHE A 377 -6.30 34.61 -6.88
N PRO A 378 -6.01 34.35 -5.58
CA PRO A 378 -6.33 35.27 -4.52
C PRO A 378 -5.75 36.67 -4.80
N THR A 379 -6.56 37.69 -4.62
CA THR A 379 -6.13 39.10 -4.72
C THR A 379 -5.81 39.64 -3.33
N GLY A 380 -4.85 40.56 -3.24
CA GLY A 380 -4.39 41.15 -1.97
C GLY A 380 -2.89 41.01 -1.74
N GLU A 381 -2.42 41.54 -0.61
CA GLU A 381 -1.03 41.45 -0.19
C GLU A 381 -0.80 40.20 0.67
N PHE A 382 0.09 39.32 0.20
CA PHE A 382 0.50 38.13 0.94
C PHE A 382 2.01 38.21 1.20
N PRO A 383 2.47 38.25 2.46
CA PRO A 383 3.89 38.14 2.74
C PRO A 383 4.36 36.74 2.30
N PRO A 384 5.31 36.63 1.37
CA PRO A 384 5.72 35.33 0.84
C PRO A 384 6.41 34.51 1.93
N PHE A 385 6.11 33.22 1.99
CA PHE A 385 6.75 32.31 2.92
C PHE A 385 8.16 31.96 2.42
N VAL A 386 9.18 32.43 3.13
CA VAL A 386 10.59 32.09 2.84
C VAL A 386 10.97 30.83 3.62
N GLY A 387 10.85 29.68 2.97
CA GLY A 387 11.32 28.41 3.53
C GLY A 387 12.84 28.29 3.45
N GLY A 388 13.51 27.89 4.54
CA GLY A 388 14.97 27.70 4.60
C GLY A 388 15.54 26.54 3.76
N ASP A 389 14.78 26.00 2.80
CA ASP A 389 15.19 24.88 1.95
C ASP A 389 15.46 25.35 0.53
N SER A 390 16.59 24.89 -0.02
CA SER A 390 17.21 25.31 -1.29
C SER A 390 16.40 25.06 -2.58
N TYR A 391 15.11 24.72 -2.50
CA TYR A 391 14.25 24.65 -3.69
C TYR A 391 14.30 25.96 -4.51
N ASP A 392 14.57 27.09 -3.83
CA ASP A 392 14.68 28.42 -4.43
C ASP A 392 16.06 28.72 -5.04
N ARG A 393 17.16 28.13 -4.54
CA ARG A 393 18.54 28.55 -4.94
C ARG A 393 19.03 27.97 -6.26
N GLU A 394 18.49 26.85 -6.73
CA GLU A 394 18.97 26.23 -7.98
C GLU A 394 18.37 26.85 -9.25
N LYS A 395 17.34 27.72 -9.15
CA LYS A 395 16.68 28.31 -10.34
C LYS A 395 16.72 29.82 -10.44
N GLU A 396 16.96 30.59 -9.38
CA GLU A 396 17.22 32.03 -9.53
C GLU A 396 18.45 32.31 -10.42
N THR A 397 19.39 31.37 -10.49
CA THR A 397 20.57 31.45 -11.37
C THR A 397 20.24 31.19 -12.86
N HIS A 398 19.20 30.43 -13.17
CA HIS A 398 18.84 30.10 -14.56
C HIS A 398 17.87 31.09 -15.21
N PHE A 399 17.03 31.80 -14.45
CA PHE A 399 16.09 32.78 -15.01
C PHE A 399 16.71 34.15 -15.29
N LYS A 400 17.83 34.52 -14.65
CA LYS A 400 18.53 35.80 -14.90
C LYS A 400 19.42 35.82 -16.15
N GLN A 401 19.60 34.70 -16.85
CA GLN A 401 20.55 34.60 -17.98
C GLN A 401 19.95 34.88 -19.38
N ASN A 402 18.67 35.24 -19.49
CA ASN A 402 18.02 35.56 -20.78
C ASN A 402 17.75 37.06 -21.03
N GLY A 403 18.44 37.95 -20.30
CA GLY A 403 18.34 39.39 -20.50
C GLY A 403 19.68 40.05 -20.80
N ARG A 404 20.23 39.85 -22.00
CA ARG A 404 21.29 40.74 -22.53
C ARG A 404 20.91 41.29 -23.91
N ARG A 405 20.80 42.63 -23.91
CA ARG A 405 20.59 43.52 -25.06
C ARG A 405 21.64 43.33 -26.16
N PRO A 406 21.33 43.68 -27.42
CA PRO A 406 22.23 43.52 -28.55
C PRO A 406 23.28 44.64 -28.57
N HIS A 407 24.55 44.30 -28.76
CA HIS A 407 25.58 45.26 -29.14
C HIS A 407 26.30 44.77 -30.40
N ASP A 408 25.95 45.45 -31.47
CA ASP A 408 26.75 46.03 -32.55
C ASP A 408 27.95 45.30 -33.17
N ARG A 409 28.03 45.46 -34.50
CA ARG A 409 29.02 44.92 -35.44
C ARG A 409 30.35 45.68 -35.38
N GLY A 410 31.45 45.02 -35.75
CA GLY A 410 32.68 45.74 -36.14
C GLY A 410 33.90 44.86 -36.38
N ASP A 411 34.18 44.61 -37.67
CA ASP A 411 35.45 44.30 -38.36
C ASP A 411 36.73 43.90 -37.59
N ARG A 412 37.36 42.79 -38.02
CA ARG A 412 38.60 42.78 -38.84
C ARG A 412 39.18 41.37 -38.99
N ALA A 413 39.60 41.05 -40.22
CA ALA A 413 40.40 39.88 -40.59
C ALA A 413 41.93 40.20 -40.51
N PRO A 414 42.84 39.37 -41.06
CA PRO A 414 43.46 38.19 -40.43
C PRO A 414 45.00 38.26 -40.42
N HIS A 415 45.74 37.50 -39.58
CA HIS A 415 47.18 37.27 -39.86
C HIS A 415 47.75 35.96 -39.29
N LYS A 416 48.59 35.36 -40.15
CA LYS A 416 49.48 34.20 -40.03
C LYS A 416 50.55 34.35 -38.93
N HIS A 417 50.98 33.24 -38.29
CA HIS A 417 52.31 32.64 -38.53
C HIS A 417 52.55 31.31 -37.80
N ASP A 418 53.53 30.63 -38.39
CA ASP A 418 54.08 29.28 -38.27
C ASP A 418 54.65 28.77 -36.93
N ARG A 419 54.55 27.43 -36.82
CA ARG A 419 55.56 26.40 -36.46
C ARG A 419 56.45 26.60 -35.22
N ARG A 420 56.38 25.60 -34.30
CA ARG A 420 57.40 24.54 -34.07
C ARG A 420 57.05 23.74 -32.79
N GLY A 421 57.25 22.42 -32.80
CA GLY A 421 57.23 21.61 -31.58
C GLY A 421 56.87 20.14 -31.81
N ASP A 422 57.86 19.37 -32.21
CA ASP A 422 57.85 17.96 -32.60
C ASP A 422 57.55 16.96 -31.46
N LYS A 423 57.14 15.76 -31.88
CA LYS A 423 57.27 14.40 -31.30
C LYS A 423 56.00 13.72 -30.77
N ARG A 424 55.54 12.72 -31.53
CA ARG A 424 55.50 11.27 -31.19
C ARG A 424 54.50 10.49 -32.08
N HIS A 425 55.02 9.51 -32.81
CA HIS A 425 54.29 8.30 -33.23
C HIS A 425 54.76 7.12 -32.35
N PRO A 426 54.07 5.96 -32.28
CA PRO A 426 52.93 5.55 -33.11
C PRO A 426 51.70 5.04 -32.31
N PRO A 427 50.52 4.98 -32.95
CA PRO A 427 49.36 4.25 -32.46
C PRO A 427 49.33 2.81 -33.00
N SER A 428 48.75 1.89 -32.25
CA SER A 428 48.39 0.56 -32.73
C SER A 428 46.90 0.30 -32.55
N ARG A 429 46.35 -0.41 -33.55
CA ARG A 429 45.03 -1.06 -33.68
C ARG A 429 43.86 -0.16 -34.09
N THR A 430 43.55 -0.05 -35.39
CA THR A 430 42.83 -0.99 -36.31
C THR A 430 41.33 -1.19 -36.01
N HIS A 431 40.54 -0.47 -36.81
CA HIS A 431 39.31 -0.85 -37.54
C HIS A 431 38.29 -1.80 -36.89
N PHE A 432 37.01 -1.40 -36.86
CA PHE A 432 36.08 -1.71 -37.96
C PHE A 432 34.78 -0.88 -37.90
N HIS A 433 34.33 -0.49 -39.10
CA HIS A 433 33.04 0.10 -39.45
C HIS A 433 31.89 -0.91 -39.31
N SER A 434 30.67 -0.44 -39.04
CA SER A 434 29.49 -0.55 -39.95
C SER A 434 28.18 -0.25 -39.20
N THR A 435 27.50 0.84 -39.60
CA THR A 435 26.21 0.88 -40.33
C THR A 435 24.96 0.51 -39.53
N THR A 436 24.10 1.53 -39.43
CA THR A 436 22.65 1.48 -39.42
C THR A 436 22.03 0.26 -40.12
N ARG A 437 21.09 -0.41 -39.43
CA ARG A 437 19.96 -1.12 -40.05
C ARG A 437 18.83 -1.35 -39.06
N ASP A 438 17.64 -0.95 -39.50
CA ASP A 438 16.33 -1.38 -39.04
C ASP A 438 16.25 -2.88 -38.75
N SER A 439 15.60 -3.24 -37.64
CA SER A 439 14.81 -4.48 -37.60
C SER A 439 13.74 -4.42 -36.51
N HIS A 440 12.50 -4.25 -36.96
CA HIS A 440 11.32 -4.77 -36.27
C HIS A 440 11.49 -6.27 -36.01
N LYS A 441 11.51 -6.69 -34.73
CA LYS A 441 11.28 -8.08 -34.35
C LYS A 441 9.92 -8.22 -33.65
N LYS A 442 9.01 -8.87 -34.37
CA LYS A 442 7.73 -9.41 -33.89
C LYS A 442 7.94 -10.25 -32.63
N LYS A 443 7.12 -10.00 -31.60
CA LYS A 443 6.92 -10.92 -30.49
C LYS A 443 6.35 -12.25 -31.02
N PRO A 444 6.74 -13.42 -30.49
CA PRO A 444 6.17 -14.68 -30.95
C PRO A 444 4.67 -14.75 -30.60
N ALA A 445 3.84 -14.97 -31.61
CA ALA A 445 2.38 -15.00 -31.51
C ALA A 445 1.83 -16.05 -30.51
N ALA A 446 2.61 -17.09 -30.20
CA ALA A 446 2.26 -18.12 -29.23
C ALA A 446 2.15 -17.59 -27.77
N ALA A 447 2.99 -16.62 -27.39
CA ALA A 447 2.96 -16.04 -26.04
C ALA A 447 1.80 -15.05 -25.84
N ILE A 448 1.26 -14.49 -26.93
CA ILE A 448 0.09 -13.61 -26.91
C ILE A 448 -1.19 -14.45 -26.86
N GLN A 449 -1.25 -15.56 -27.59
CA GLN A 449 -2.37 -16.50 -27.55
C GLN A 449 -2.53 -17.22 -26.20
N GLU A 450 -1.43 -17.59 -25.53
CA GLU A 450 -1.52 -18.12 -24.16
C GLU A 450 -2.05 -17.05 -23.19
N ALA A 451 -1.53 -15.82 -23.26
CA ALA A 451 -1.97 -14.73 -22.38
C ALA A 451 -3.46 -14.37 -22.59
N GLU A 452 -3.94 -14.32 -23.83
CA GLU A 452 -5.35 -14.06 -24.16
C GLU A 452 -6.27 -15.21 -23.74
N PHE A 453 -5.82 -16.47 -23.89
CA PHE A 453 -6.57 -17.65 -23.44
C PHE A 453 -6.72 -17.68 -21.91
N PHE A 454 -5.69 -17.28 -21.16
CA PHE A 454 -5.75 -17.20 -19.69
C PHE A 454 -6.60 -16.02 -19.19
N LEU A 455 -6.61 -14.88 -19.90
CA LEU A 455 -7.46 -13.73 -19.58
C LEU A 455 -8.96 -14.04 -19.80
N GLN A 456 -9.33 -14.69 -20.91
CA GLN A 456 -10.71 -15.16 -21.13
C GLN A 456 -11.17 -16.18 -20.07
N LYS A 457 -10.26 -17.02 -19.59
CA LYS A 457 -10.56 -18.01 -18.55
C LYS A 457 -10.71 -17.39 -17.16
N ALA A 458 -10.01 -16.29 -16.89
CA ALA A 458 -10.17 -15.53 -15.64
C ALA A 458 -11.50 -14.76 -15.63
N ASP A 459 -11.87 -14.12 -16.75
CA ASP A 459 -13.13 -13.36 -16.85
C ASP A 459 -14.37 -14.26 -16.79
N SER A 460 -14.32 -15.45 -17.38
CA SER A 460 -15.43 -16.43 -17.31
C SER A 460 -15.64 -17.03 -15.92
N VAL A 461 -14.61 -17.08 -15.08
CA VAL A 461 -14.70 -17.58 -13.68
C VAL A 461 -15.18 -16.48 -12.73
N LEU A 462 -14.90 -15.20 -13.04
CA LEU A 462 -15.36 -14.06 -12.25
C LEU A 462 -16.80 -13.62 -12.57
N SER A 463 -17.36 -14.04 -13.70
CA SER A 463 -18.71 -13.66 -14.18
C SER A 463 -19.77 -14.76 -14.05
N ALA A 464 -19.42 -15.97 -13.57
CA ALA A 464 -20.37 -17.07 -13.45
C ALA A 464 -21.19 -17.01 -12.15
N GLU A 465 -22.42 -16.48 -12.23
CA GLU A 465 -23.46 -16.74 -11.22
C GLU A 465 -23.90 -18.22 -11.26
N PRO A 466 -24.23 -18.83 -10.11
CA PRO A 466 -24.61 -20.24 -10.08
C PRO A 466 -26.00 -20.46 -10.69
N LYS A 467 -26.03 -21.11 -11.86
CA LYS A 467 -27.26 -21.69 -12.44
C LYS A 467 -27.81 -22.77 -11.50
N ARG A 468 -29.06 -22.59 -11.06
CA ARG A 468 -29.87 -23.63 -10.39
C ARG A 468 -30.07 -24.81 -11.34
N THR A 469 -29.55 -25.97 -11.00
CA THR A 469 -29.91 -27.25 -11.63
C THR A 469 -31.27 -27.69 -11.09
N LYS A 470 -32.29 -27.70 -11.96
CA LYS A 470 -33.53 -28.44 -11.72
C LYS A 470 -33.24 -29.92 -11.98
N SER A 471 -33.50 -30.77 -10.98
CA SER A 471 -33.56 -32.21 -11.18
C SER A 471 -34.82 -32.53 -11.99
N GLU A 472 -34.63 -33.11 -13.16
CA GLU A 472 -35.69 -33.77 -13.93
C GLU A 472 -36.15 -35.01 -13.17
N ASN A 473 -37.46 -35.09 -12.92
CA ASN A 473 -38.14 -36.35 -12.66
C ASN A 473 -39.17 -36.52 -13.78
N ASN A 474 -38.84 -37.39 -14.73
CA ASN A 474 -39.78 -37.92 -15.70
C ASN A 474 -40.70 -38.92 -15.00
N ASN A 475 -42.00 -38.70 -15.04
CA ASN A 475 -42.93 -39.81 -15.20
C ASN A 475 -44.15 -39.39 -16.02
N GLN A 476 -44.45 -40.27 -16.96
CA GLN A 476 -45.42 -40.16 -18.04
C GLN A 476 -46.86 -40.09 -17.51
N HIS A 477 -47.74 -39.34 -18.19
CA HIS A 477 -48.93 -39.90 -18.85
C HIS A 477 -49.64 -38.86 -19.73
N LYS A 478 -50.06 -39.34 -20.90
CA LYS A 478 -50.87 -38.71 -21.95
C LYS A 478 -52.18 -38.13 -21.39
N PHE A 479 -52.67 -37.01 -21.94
CA PHE A 479 -53.89 -36.95 -22.77
C PHE A 479 -54.14 -35.53 -23.33
N GLN A 480 -54.62 -35.50 -24.58
CA GLN A 480 -55.09 -34.32 -25.32
C GLN A 480 -56.39 -33.76 -24.75
N GLY A 481 -56.67 -32.46 -24.98
CA GLY A 481 -58.04 -32.01 -25.16
C GLY A 481 -58.40 -30.60 -24.67
N ASN A 482 -58.40 -29.65 -25.62
CA ASN A 482 -59.43 -28.61 -25.85
C ASN A 482 -59.97 -27.67 -24.74
N LYS A 483 -59.91 -26.37 -25.09
CA LYS A 483 -60.97 -25.33 -25.12
C LYS A 483 -61.53 -24.72 -23.81
N ASP A 484 -61.37 -23.39 -23.79
CA ASP A 484 -62.39 -22.35 -23.61
C ASP A 484 -63.21 -22.20 -22.31
N LYS A 485 -63.19 -20.93 -21.86
CA LYS A 485 -64.29 -20.09 -21.36
C LYS A 485 -64.78 -20.17 -19.90
N GLN A 486 -64.56 -19.02 -19.26
CA GLN A 486 -65.55 -18.14 -18.58
C GLN A 486 -66.33 -18.60 -17.34
N ARG A 487 -66.38 -17.62 -16.40
CA ARG A 487 -67.49 -17.26 -15.48
C ARG A 487 -67.75 -18.25 -14.33
N GLN A 488 -68.27 -17.88 -13.16
CA GLN A 488 -68.47 -16.66 -12.36
C GLN A 488 -69.12 -17.18 -11.06
N GLY A 489 -68.83 -16.55 -9.91
CA GLY A 489 -69.66 -16.60 -8.69
C GLY A 489 -69.60 -17.91 -7.89
N GLY A 490 -69.74 -17.93 -6.56
CA GLY A 490 -70.10 -16.93 -5.57
C GLY A 490 -70.52 -17.66 -4.27
N GLY A 491 -70.48 -16.96 -3.13
CA GLY A 491 -71.02 -17.39 -1.82
C GLY A 491 -69.94 -17.75 -0.79
N ARG A 492 -69.69 -16.97 0.28
CA ARG A 492 -70.46 -16.81 1.55
C ARG A 492 -70.78 -18.17 2.19
N GLU A 493 -70.60 -18.46 3.47
CA GLU A 493 -70.52 -17.70 4.74
C GLU A 493 -70.01 -18.68 5.82
N GLN A 494 -69.08 -18.27 6.68
CA GLN A 494 -69.23 -18.06 8.14
C GLN A 494 -69.66 -19.22 9.07
N ARG A 495 -68.98 -19.21 10.22
CA ARG A 495 -69.40 -19.54 11.61
C ARG A 495 -69.19 -20.95 12.17
N ASN A 496 -68.29 -21.02 13.16
CA ASN A 496 -68.52 -21.32 14.60
C ASN A 496 -67.25 -21.94 15.20
N GLN A 497 -66.47 -21.27 16.07
CA GLN A 497 -66.58 -21.23 17.55
C GLN A 497 -67.25 -22.48 18.15
N ASN A 498 -66.63 -23.26 19.04
CA ASN A 498 -66.18 -22.88 20.38
C ASN A 498 -65.61 -24.12 21.11
N LYS A 499 -64.69 -23.88 22.08
CA LYS A 499 -64.52 -24.57 23.39
C LYS A 499 -64.22 -26.09 23.40
N LYS A 500 -63.54 -26.72 24.37
CA LYS A 500 -62.71 -26.42 25.55
C LYS A 500 -62.28 -27.83 26.06
N GLN A 501 -61.06 -27.96 26.61
CA GLN A 501 -60.69 -28.69 27.86
C GLN A 501 -61.19 -30.16 28.05
N GLN A 502 -60.46 -31.14 28.60
CA GLN A 502 -59.48 -31.14 29.67
C GLN A 502 -58.93 -32.57 29.89
N SER A 503 -57.71 -32.66 30.43
CA SER A 503 -57.20 -33.63 31.44
C SER A 503 -57.21 -35.15 31.20
N ASN A 504 -56.06 -35.81 31.41
CA ASN A 504 -55.66 -36.43 32.70
C ASN A 504 -54.28 -37.15 32.56
N LYS A 505 -53.30 -36.85 33.44
CA LYS A 505 -52.79 -37.67 34.58
C LYS A 505 -51.86 -38.85 34.16
N GLN A 506 -50.78 -39.26 34.83
CA GLN A 506 -50.09 -38.95 36.11
C GLN A 506 -48.90 -39.94 36.27
N TYR A 507 -48.04 -39.71 37.29
CA TYR A 507 -47.06 -40.60 37.98
C TYR A 507 -45.59 -40.64 37.47
N ASP A 508 -44.53 -40.81 38.29
CA ASP A 508 -44.15 -40.57 39.72
C ASP A 508 -42.69 -41.10 39.89
N LYS A 509 -41.88 -40.51 40.81
CA LYS A 509 -40.64 -41.01 41.48
C LYS A 509 -39.42 -41.44 40.61
N SER A 510 -38.14 -41.35 41.00
CA SER A 510 -37.40 -41.07 42.25
C SER A 510 -35.88 -40.92 41.96
N LYS A 511 -35.17 -40.09 42.78
CA LYS A 511 -33.76 -40.17 43.32
C LYS A 511 -32.77 -41.15 42.64
N ARG A 512 -31.47 -40.88 42.37
CA ARG A 512 -30.43 -40.01 42.98
C ARG A 512 -29.15 -40.04 42.08
N ASN A 513 -28.42 -38.92 42.05
CA ASN A 513 -26.97 -38.66 41.85
C ASN A 513 -26.13 -39.42 40.79
N LEU A 514 -25.37 -38.68 39.96
CA LEU A 514 -23.90 -38.48 40.03
C LEU A 514 -23.36 -38.06 38.64
N PHE A 515 -22.57 -36.98 38.58
CA PHE A 515 -21.69 -36.48 37.49
C PHE A 515 -21.83 -37.04 36.06
N ASP A 516 -22.13 -36.19 35.06
CA ASP A 516 -21.14 -35.86 34.01
C ASP A 516 -21.61 -34.80 32.99
N ILE A 517 -20.60 -34.13 32.45
CA ILE A 517 -20.56 -32.98 31.54
C ILE A 517 -21.08 -33.33 30.13
N ASN A 518 -21.89 -32.45 29.53
CA ASN A 518 -21.78 -32.01 28.12
C ASN A 518 -22.97 -31.11 27.70
N ASP A 519 -22.81 -29.79 27.85
CA ASP A 519 -23.59 -28.82 27.07
C ASP A 519 -22.83 -28.52 25.77
N THR A 520 -23.24 -29.17 24.68
CA THR A 520 -22.80 -28.80 23.33
C THR A 520 -23.56 -27.57 22.86
N VAL A 521 -22.83 -26.47 22.80
CA VAL A 521 -23.17 -25.22 22.13
C VAL A 521 -23.52 -25.50 20.66
N ARG A 522 -24.70 -25.05 20.24
CA ARG A 522 -25.14 -25.05 18.84
C ARG A 522 -24.22 -24.13 18.01
N GLU A 523 -23.48 -24.72 17.07
CA GLU A 523 -22.76 -23.98 16.03
C GLU A 523 -23.75 -23.47 14.95
N ASP A 524 -23.78 -22.15 14.78
CA ASP A 524 -24.33 -21.48 13.61
C ASP A 524 -23.49 -21.80 12.37
N THR A 525 -24.00 -22.67 11.51
CA THR A 525 -23.41 -22.95 10.19
C THR A 525 -23.60 -21.75 9.24
N LYS A 526 -22.68 -20.79 9.29
CA LYS A 526 -22.46 -19.83 8.18
C LYS A 526 -21.81 -20.57 7.01
N LYS A 527 -22.43 -20.50 5.82
CA LYS A 527 -21.84 -20.93 4.54
C LYS A 527 -20.41 -20.37 4.40
N LYS A 528 -19.41 -21.26 4.46
CA LYS A 528 -18.00 -20.92 4.20
C LYS A 528 -17.87 -20.33 2.80
N LYS A 529 -17.57 -19.03 2.70
CA LYS A 529 -16.95 -18.47 1.49
C LYS A 529 -15.66 -19.27 1.27
N GLY A 530 -15.47 -19.86 0.09
CA GLY A 530 -14.28 -20.67 -0.20
C GLY A 530 -13.00 -19.89 0.08
N SER A 531 -12.04 -20.54 0.75
CA SER A 531 -10.76 -19.92 1.14
C SER A 531 -10.04 -19.39 -0.11
N ILE A 532 -9.40 -18.23 0.02
CA ILE A 532 -8.60 -17.63 -1.05
C ILE A 532 -7.49 -18.61 -1.44
N TRP A 533 -6.92 -19.35 -0.49
CA TRP A 533 -5.92 -20.37 -0.72
C TRP A 533 -6.44 -21.52 -1.58
N GLN A 534 -7.69 -21.93 -1.37
CA GLN A 534 -8.34 -22.90 -2.23
C GLN A 534 -8.55 -22.36 -3.64
N LYS A 535 -8.88 -21.06 -3.80
CA LYS A 535 -8.95 -20.42 -5.11
C LYS A 535 -7.57 -20.33 -5.77
N ILE A 536 -6.55 -19.91 -5.04
CA ILE A 536 -5.15 -19.85 -5.49
C ILE A 536 -4.69 -21.25 -5.95
N LYS A 537 -4.88 -22.29 -5.12
CA LYS A 537 -4.64 -23.69 -5.48
C LYS A 537 -5.44 -24.11 -6.73
N SER A 538 -6.70 -23.70 -6.87
CA SER A 538 -7.51 -24.04 -8.04
C SER A 538 -7.03 -23.36 -9.34
N ILE A 539 -6.47 -22.15 -9.23
CA ILE A 539 -5.98 -21.36 -10.37
C ILE A 539 -4.57 -21.81 -10.79
N PHE A 540 -3.71 -22.15 -9.83
CA PHE A 540 -2.28 -22.40 -10.08
C PHE A 540 -1.83 -23.86 -9.81
N GLY A 541 -2.72 -24.73 -9.35
CA GLY A 541 -2.41 -26.13 -9.00
C GLY A 541 -2.53 -27.14 -10.14
N ARG A 542 -2.44 -26.71 -11.40
CA ARG A 542 -2.37 -27.60 -12.57
C ARG A 542 -1.02 -27.52 -13.25
#